data_AF-A0A1Y4FDD8-F1
#
_entry.id   AF-A0A1Y4FDD8-F1
#
_cell.length_a   1.000
_cell.length_b   1.000
_cell.length_c   1.000
_cell.angle_alpha   90.00
_cell.angle_beta   90.00
_cell.angle_gamma   90.00
#
_symmetry.space_group_name_H-M   'P 1'
#
loop_
_entity.id
_entity.type
_entity.pdbx_description
1 polymer ?
#
loop_
_entity_poly.entity_id
_entity_poly.type
_entity_poly.pdbx_seq_one_letter_code
_entity_poly.pdbx_strand_id
1 'polypeptide(L)'
;MSHEFMSRYQCIPYQKDEIDSIYEKMAYFYHAKCEIYDRSLTYWRSRFDRTEAFVVGEQRKYSIHHAELLRKKIFEWYREKFKMPFDIERWKKANNDLCRMSAQYPIDMCEYFLKNNDEIICELDGLFEVNV
;
A
#
# COMPACT_ATOMS: atom_id res chain seq x y z
N MET A 1 16.15 -8.88 2.44
CA MET A 1 15.04 -9.62 1.78
C MET A 1 15.46 -11.08 1.63
N SER A 2 14.66 -12.05 2.06
CA SER A 2 15.05 -13.48 1.98
C SER A 2 15.00 -13.98 0.53
N HIS A 3 15.80 -15.00 0.20
CA HIS A 3 15.82 -15.58 -1.15
C HIS A 3 14.44 -16.11 -1.58
N GLU A 4 13.69 -16.69 -0.65
CA GLU A 4 12.32 -17.17 -0.89
C GLU A 4 11.36 -16.03 -1.24
N PHE A 5 11.46 -14.89 -0.56
CA PHE A 5 10.63 -13.71 -0.83
C PHE A 5 10.93 -13.11 -2.20
N MET A 6 12.22 -12.95 -2.53
CA MET A 6 12.65 -12.45 -3.83
C MET A 6 12.25 -13.39 -4.97
N SER A 7 12.33 -14.70 -4.74
CA SER A 7 11.92 -15.73 -5.70
C SER A 7 10.41 -15.71 -5.94
N ARG A 8 9.60 -15.49 -4.90
CA ARG A 8 8.13 -15.44 -4.99
C ARG A 8 7.62 -14.32 -5.90
N TYR A 9 8.28 -13.17 -5.87
CA TYR A 9 7.82 -11.96 -6.57
C TYR A 9 8.69 -11.53 -7.75
N GLN A 10 9.68 -12.34 -8.14
CA GLN A 10 10.64 -12.02 -9.21
C GLN A 10 11.24 -10.61 -9.05
N CYS A 11 11.49 -10.18 -7.81
CA CYS A 11 12.03 -8.86 -7.52
C CYS A 11 13.47 -8.76 -8.06
N ILE A 12 13.65 -8.08 -9.18
CA ILE A 12 14.97 -7.70 -9.68
C ILE A 12 15.51 -6.60 -8.75
N PRO A 13 16.74 -6.71 -8.21
CA PRO A 13 17.32 -5.64 -7.42
C PRO A 13 17.62 -4.44 -8.33
N TYR A 14 16.69 -3.49 -8.36
CA TYR A 14 16.87 -2.18 -8.98
C TYR A 14 17.24 -1.18 -7.88
N GLN A 15 18.39 -0.52 -7.99
CA GLN A 15 18.73 0.59 -7.10
C GLN A 15 17.78 1.75 -7.37
N LYS A 16 16.79 1.93 -6.50
CA LYS A 16 15.89 3.07 -6.53
C LYS A 16 16.53 4.26 -5.83
N ASP A 17 16.23 5.46 -6.32
CA ASP A 17 16.54 6.67 -5.58
C ASP A 17 15.76 6.70 -4.26
N GLU A 18 16.28 7.40 -3.25
CA GLU A 18 15.71 7.41 -1.90
C GLU A 18 14.27 7.93 -1.89
N ILE A 19 13.96 8.92 -2.72
CA ILE A 19 12.63 9.52 -2.81
C ILE A 19 11.64 8.53 -3.44
N ASP A 20 12.00 7.88 -4.53
CA ASP A 20 11.22 6.84 -5.20
C ASP A 20 10.97 5.66 -4.25
N SER A 21 11.92 5.32 -3.38
CA SER A 21 11.71 4.33 -2.32
C SER A 21 10.64 4.77 -1.31
N ILE A 22 10.58 6.05 -0.94
CA ILE A 22 9.52 6.60 -0.09
C ILE A 22 8.15 6.45 -0.77
N TYR A 23 8.00 6.89 -2.02
CA TYR A 23 6.74 6.77 -2.76
C TYR A 23 6.29 5.32 -2.92
N GLU A 24 7.23 4.41 -3.16
CA GLU A 24 6.96 2.98 -3.26
C GLU A 24 6.42 2.42 -1.93
N LYS A 25 7.07 2.72 -0.80
CA LYS A 25 6.60 2.30 0.54
C LYS A 25 5.20 2.83 0.85
N MET A 26 4.95 4.10 0.53
CA MET A 26 3.63 4.70 0.69
C MET A 26 2.57 3.99 -0.17
N ALA A 27 2.93 3.59 -1.39
CA ALA A 27 2.06 2.84 -2.27
C ALA A 27 1.79 1.42 -1.72
N TYR A 28 2.81 0.71 -1.24
CA TYR A 28 2.62 -0.57 -0.55
C TYR A 28 1.64 -0.44 0.62
N PHE A 29 1.84 0.55 1.48
CA PHE A 29 0.96 0.80 2.63
C PHE A 29 -0.47 1.09 2.20
N TYR A 30 -0.65 1.97 1.22
CA TYR A 30 -1.95 2.32 0.67
C TYR A 30 -2.72 1.10 0.15
N HIS A 31 -2.08 0.31 -0.73
CA HIS A 31 -2.73 -0.87 -1.32
C HIS A 31 -3.01 -1.95 -0.29
N ALA A 32 -2.08 -2.17 0.65
CA ALA A 32 -2.27 -3.16 1.72
C ALA A 32 -3.48 -2.82 2.59
N LYS A 33 -3.60 -1.58 3.07
CA LYS A 33 -4.72 -1.16 3.92
C LYS A 33 -6.05 -1.16 3.17
N CYS A 34 -6.07 -0.70 1.92
CA CYS A 34 -7.27 -0.81 1.07
C CYS A 34 -7.72 -2.27 0.91
N GLU A 35 -6.81 -3.18 0.55
CA GLU A 35 -7.14 -4.59 0.36
C GLU A 35 -7.62 -5.24 1.67
N ILE A 36 -6.97 -4.97 2.80
CA ILE A 36 -7.41 -5.48 4.11
C ILE A 36 -8.82 -4.99 4.44
N TYR A 37 -9.11 -3.71 4.18
CA TYR A 37 -10.43 -3.14 4.40
C TYR A 37 -11.47 -3.76 3.46
N ASP A 38 -11.16 -3.89 2.18
CA ASP A 38 -12.04 -4.50 1.19
C ASP A 38 -12.34 -5.97 1.53
N ARG A 39 -11.36 -6.74 1.99
CA ARG A 39 -11.54 -8.10 2.51
C ARG A 39 -12.47 -8.16 3.73
N SER A 40 -12.57 -7.09 4.51
CA SER A 40 -13.51 -6.97 5.62
C SER A 40 -14.95 -6.69 5.15
N LEU A 41 -15.11 -6.08 3.97
CA LEU A 41 -16.41 -5.75 3.39
C LEU A 41 -17.04 -6.93 2.62
N THR A 42 -16.22 -7.86 2.13
CA THR A 42 -16.68 -8.96 1.29
C THR A 42 -15.84 -10.23 1.42
N TYR A 43 -16.53 -11.37 1.35
CA TYR A 43 -15.89 -12.68 1.19
C TYR A 43 -15.61 -13.02 -0.27
N TRP A 44 -16.15 -12.25 -1.22
CA TRP A 44 -15.93 -12.50 -2.64
C TRP A 44 -14.51 -12.14 -3.04
N ARG A 45 -13.94 -12.97 -3.92
CA ARG A 45 -12.60 -12.78 -4.47
C ARG A 45 -12.69 -12.61 -5.98
N SER A 46 -11.76 -11.84 -6.52
CA SER A 46 -11.68 -11.60 -7.95
C SER A 46 -11.52 -12.91 -8.72
N ARG A 47 -12.08 -12.93 -9.92
CA ARG A 47 -11.95 -14.08 -10.83
C ARG A 47 -10.51 -14.25 -11.32
N PHE A 48 -9.76 -13.17 -11.38
CA PHE A 48 -8.42 -13.11 -11.97
C PHE A 48 -7.31 -13.23 -10.92
N ASP A 49 -7.55 -12.71 -9.71
CA ASP A 49 -6.67 -12.87 -8.55
C ASP A 49 -7.48 -13.29 -7.32
N ARG A 50 -7.27 -14.52 -6.84
CA ARG A 50 -7.99 -15.03 -5.65
C ARG A 50 -7.60 -14.31 -4.36
N THR A 51 -6.50 -13.56 -4.37
CA THR A 51 -6.07 -12.74 -3.24
C THR A 51 -6.72 -11.36 -3.23
N GLU A 52 -7.31 -10.91 -4.33
CA GLU A 52 -7.98 -9.61 -4.46
C GLU A 52 -9.44 -9.72 -3.98
N ALA A 53 -9.86 -8.83 -3.09
CA ALA A 53 -11.24 -8.69 -2.68
C ALA A 53 -12.10 -8.12 -3.81
N PHE A 54 -13.26 -8.74 -4.06
CA PHE A 54 -14.19 -8.27 -5.09
C PHE A 54 -15.37 -7.50 -4.48
N VAL A 55 -15.21 -6.17 -4.37
CA VAL A 55 -16.20 -5.28 -3.76
C VAL A 55 -17.16 -4.71 -4.81
N VAL A 56 -18.45 -4.97 -4.65
CA VAL A 56 -19.51 -4.48 -5.54
C VAL A 56 -20.71 -3.99 -4.75
N GLY A 57 -21.71 -3.40 -5.44
CA GLY A 57 -22.95 -2.95 -4.83
C GLY A 57 -22.74 -1.80 -3.84
N GLU A 58 -23.52 -1.80 -2.76
CA GLU A 58 -23.46 -0.75 -1.74
C GLU A 58 -22.12 -0.71 -1.01
N GLN A 59 -21.44 -1.85 -0.87
CA GLN A 59 -20.15 -1.96 -0.17
C GLN A 59 -19.08 -1.10 -0.84
N ARG A 60 -19.19 -0.88 -2.15
CA ARG A 60 -18.25 -0.09 -2.94
C ARG A 60 -18.15 1.36 -2.45
N LYS A 61 -19.22 1.94 -1.90
CA LYS A 61 -19.19 3.32 -1.36
C LYS A 61 -18.27 3.43 -0.14
N TYR A 62 -18.23 2.39 0.70
CA TYR A 62 -17.37 2.35 1.88
C TYR A 62 -15.91 2.14 1.48
N SER A 63 -15.64 1.23 0.54
CA SER A 63 -14.31 1.01 -0.04
C SER A 63 -13.71 2.30 -0.62
N ILE A 64 -14.47 3.00 -1.48
CA ILE A 64 -14.05 4.28 -2.06
C ILE A 64 -13.75 5.31 -0.98
N HIS A 65 -14.67 5.47 -0.02
CA HIS A 65 -14.51 6.44 1.06
C HIS A 65 -13.25 6.15 1.91
N HIS A 66 -13.02 4.88 2.25
CA HIS A 66 -11.83 4.46 2.97
C HIS A 66 -10.55 4.79 2.20
N ALA A 67 -10.49 4.44 0.91
CA ALA A 67 -9.35 4.72 0.05
C ALA A 67 -9.05 6.23 -0.05
N GLU A 68 -10.08 7.08 -0.17
CA GLU A 68 -9.93 8.54 -0.20
C GLU A 68 -9.37 9.10 1.11
N LEU A 69 -9.89 8.65 2.26
CA LEU A 69 -9.42 9.07 3.58
C LEU A 69 -7.97 8.65 3.81
N LEU A 70 -7.64 7.40 3.48
CA LEU A 70 -6.29 6.84 3.59
C LEU A 70 -5.29 7.65 2.74
N ARG A 71 -5.62 7.90 1.47
CA ARG A 71 -4.77 8.71 0.58
C ARG A 71 -4.55 10.11 1.13
N LYS A 72 -5.61 10.77 1.63
CA LYS A 72 -5.50 12.13 2.20
C LYS A 72 -4.52 12.16 3.38
N LYS A 73 -4.68 11.24 4.34
CA LYS A 73 -3.81 11.12 5.51
C LYS A 73 -2.35 10.85 5.14
N ILE A 74 -2.10 9.95 4.18
CA ILE A 74 -0.76 9.66 3.66
C ILE A 74 -0.11 10.92 3.05
N PHE A 75 -0.87 11.71 2.30
CA PHE A 75 -0.37 12.93 1.66
C PHE A 75 -0.13 14.06 2.67
N GLU A 76 -0.93 14.13 3.74
CA GLU A 76 -0.72 15.05 4.86
C GLU A 76 0.56 14.68 5.61
N TRP A 77 0.72 13.41 6.01
CA TRP A 77 1.93 12.92 6.66
C TRP A 77 3.20 13.22 5.85
N TYR A 78 3.21 12.95 4.54
CA TYR A 78 4.39 13.22 3.71
C TYR A 78 4.79 14.70 3.73
N ARG A 79 3.80 15.59 3.54
CA ARG A 79 4.03 17.04 3.54
C ARG A 79 4.53 17.52 4.90
N GLU A 80 4.01 16.96 5.98
CA GLU A 80 4.44 17.29 7.33
C GLU A 80 5.84 16.78 7.65
N LYS A 81 6.17 15.55 7.26
CA LYS A 81 7.47 14.92 7.54
C LYS A 81 8.60 15.54 6.75
N PHE A 82 8.44 15.64 5.43
CA PHE A 82 9.52 16.05 4.53
C PHE A 82 9.54 17.56 4.27
N LYS A 83 8.50 18.30 4.66
CA LYS A 83 8.34 19.74 4.38
C LYS A 83 8.47 20.08 2.89
N MET A 84 8.08 19.14 2.03
CA MET A 84 8.18 19.22 0.57
C MET A 84 6.80 19.07 -0.08
N PRO A 85 6.58 19.63 -1.29
CA PRO A 85 5.39 19.34 -2.06
C PRO A 85 5.32 17.86 -2.42
N PHE A 86 4.11 17.32 -2.47
CA PHE A 86 3.85 15.95 -2.88
C PHE A 86 3.93 15.83 -4.41
N ASP A 87 4.73 14.90 -4.91
CA ASP A 87 4.92 14.62 -6.33
C ASP A 87 3.90 13.58 -6.81
N ILE A 88 2.89 14.07 -7.52
CA ILE A 88 1.79 13.24 -8.04
C ILE A 88 2.28 12.26 -9.12
N GLU A 89 3.30 12.60 -9.89
CA GLU A 89 3.79 11.73 -10.96
C GLU A 89 4.60 10.56 -10.40
N ARG A 90 5.42 10.80 -9.36
CA ARG A 90 6.08 9.71 -8.61
C ARG A 90 5.07 8.80 -7.92
N TRP A 91 4.01 9.38 -7.34
CA TRP A 91 2.92 8.59 -6.76
C TRP A 91 2.23 7.69 -7.80
N LYS A 92 1.86 8.23 -8.95
CA LYS A 92 1.26 7.46 -10.04
C LYS A 92 2.19 6.35 -10.53
N LYS A 93 3.47 6.64 -10.71
CA LYS A 93 4.48 5.65 -11.10
C LYS A 93 4.53 4.48 -10.10
N ALA A 94 4.67 4.77 -8.81
CA ALA A 94 4.69 3.76 -7.76
C ALA A 94 3.41 2.90 -7.72
N ASN A 95 2.25 3.52 -7.93
CA ASN A 95 0.97 2.79 -8.00
C ASN A 95 0.86 1.91 -9.25
N ASN A 96 1.31 2.40 -10.41
CA ASN A 96 1.25 1.64 -11.66
C ASN A 96 2.15 0.40 -11.62
N ASP A 97 3.30 0.49 -10.96
CA ASP A 97 4.20 -0.65 -10.76
C ASP A 97 3.51 -1.76 -9.93
N LEU A 98 2.64 -1.38 -9.00
CA LEU A 98 1.85 -2.29 -8.16
C LEU A 98 0.65 -2.92 -8.86
N CYS A 99 0.05 -2.25 -9.86
CA CYS A 99 -1.10 -2.77 -10.61
C CYS A 99 -0.83 -4.10 -11.34
N ARG A 100 0.45 -4.49 -11.48
CA ARG A 100 0.87 -5.75 -12.10
C ARG A 100 1.10 -6.89 -11.10
N MET A 101 0.99 -6.60 -9.81
CA MET A 101 1.25 -7.53 -8.73
C MET A 101 -0.07 -8.05 -8.13
N SER A 102 -0.02 -9.22 -7.49
CA SER A 102 -1.17 -9.74 -6.75
C SER A 102 -1.55 -8.83 -5.59
N ALA A 103 -2.81 -8.80 -5.19
CA ALA A 103 -3.28 -8.00 -4.04
C ALA A 103 -2.60 -8.39 -2.71
N GLN A 104 -2.09 -9.62 -2.60
CA GLN A 104 -1.31 -10.06 -1.44
C GLN A 104 0.10 -9.43 -1.37
N TYR A 105 0.70 -9.06 -2.50
CA TYR A 105 2.07 -8.52 -2.54
C TYR A 105 2.28 -7.25 -1.69
N PRO A 106 1.45 -6.19 -1.80
CA PRO A 106 1.62 -5.01 -0.96
C PRO A 106 1.44 -5.31 0.54
N ILE A 107 0.60 -6.29 0.91
CA ILE A 107 0.44 -6.74 2.30
C ILE A 107 1.75 -7.38 2.78
N ASP A 108 2.28 -8.34 2.04
CA ASP A 108 3.53 -9.03 2.35
C ASP A 108 4.71 -8.04 2.46
N MET A 109 4.76 -7.02 1.60
CA MET A 109 5.76 -5.95 1.67
C MET A 109 5.61 -5.11 2.94
N CYS A 110 4.39 -4.74 3.33
CA CYS A 110 4.16 -3.99 4.57
C CYS A 110 4.56 -4.79 5.80
N GLU A 111 4.17 -6.07 5.89
CA GLU A 111 4.57 -6.96 6.99
C GLU A 111 6.10 -7.11 7.06
N TYR A 112 6.76 -7.25 5.90
CA TYR A 112 8.22 -7.27 5.84
C TYR A 112 8.81 -5.98 6.41
N PHE A 113 8.34 -4.81 6.00
CA PHE A 113 8.86 -3.53 6.47
C PHE A 113 8.61 -3.30 7.96
N LEU A 114 7.41 -3.62 8.45
CA LEU A 114 7.08 -3.55 9.89
C LEU A 114 8.01 -4.45 10.72
N LYS A 115 8.22 -5.69 10.28
CA LYS A 115 9.12 -6.63 10.97
C LYS A 115 10.57 -6.17 11.01
N ASN A 116 10.97 -5.30 10.09
CA ASN A 116 12.31 -4.70 10.03
C ASN A 116 12.36 -3.27 10.59
N ASN A 117 11.31 -2.81 11.28
CA ASN A 117 11.20 -1.45 11.85
C ASN A 117 11.45 -0.34 10.82
N ASP A 118 10.91 -0.49 9.62
CA ASP A 118 10.99 0.56 8.61
C ASP A 118 10.24 1.82 9.10
N GLU A 119 10.98 2.90 9.28
CA GLU A 119 10.48 4.14 9.88
C GLU A 119 9.21 4.67 9.19
N ILE A 120 9.17 4.63 7.85
CA ILE A 120 8.05 5.16 7.07
C ILE A 120 6.80 4.32 7.29
N ILE A 121 6.93 3.00 7.16
CA ILE A 121 5.79 2.10 7.32
C ILE A 121 5.30 2.10 8.78
N CYS A 122 6.21 2.10 9.76
CA CYS A 122 5.85 2.16 11.18
C CYS A 122 5.12 3.46 11.54
N GLU A 123 5.59 4.62 11.07
CA GLU A 123 4.89 5.88 11.31
C GLU A 123 3.52 5.92 10.65
N LEU A 124 3.44 5.49 9.38
CA LEU A 124 2.16 5.41 8.68
C LEU A 124 1.21 4.48 9.43
N ASP A 125 1.64 3.31 9.89
CA ASP A 125 0.80 2.38 10.63
C ASP A 125 0.24 3.00 11.92
N GLY A 126 1.10 3.71 12.68
CA GLY A 126 0.72 4.44 13.89
C GLY A 126 -0.34 5.53 13.66
N LEU A 127 -0.43 6.14 12.47
CA LEU A 127 -1.47 7.13 12.16
C LEU A 127 -2.88 6.53 12.05
N PHE A 128 -2.98 5.22 11.80
CA PHE A 128 -4.26 4.55 11.57
C PHE A 128 -4.73 3.68 12.74
N GLU A 129 -3.90 3.45 13.75
CA GLU A 129 -4.31 2.80 15.01
C GLU A 129 -5.02 3.75 15.99
N VAL A 130 -4.80 5.06 15.90
CA VAL A 130 -5.26 6.05 16.91
C VAL A 130 -6.74 6.48 16.74
N ASN A 131 -7.54 5.79 15.93
CA ASN A 131 -8.97 6.12 15.75
C ASN A 131 -9.87 4.88 15.74
N VAL A 132 -9.73 4.03 16.77
CA VAL A 132 -10.73 3.01 17.13
C VAL A 132 -11.23 3.29 18.54
#